data_AF-A0A5C6FQF0-F1
#
_entry.id   AF-A0A5C6FQF0-F1
#
_cell.length_a   1.000
_cell.length_b   1.000
_cell.length_c   1.000
_cell.angle_alpha   90.00
_cell.angle_beta   90.00
_cell.angle_gamma   90.00
#
_symmetry.space_group_name_H-M   'P 1'
#
loop_
_entity.id
_entity.type
_entity.pdbx_description
1 polymer ?
#
loop_
_entity_poly.entity_id
_entity_poly.type
_entity_poly.pdbx_seq_one_letter_code
_entity_poly.pdbx_strand_id
1 'polypeptide(L)'
;MATHNRNLRLLLLLVLGVVVWFVGQIVYVWWHIPEAYAAWDAGTLLTRYMQKHDNEWPDGWSDLEQLHSDEPYLRLFWNADQPDYFDRMRDMIQIDWTFDPPTRTPGTPVRSTDGSELVCLWSDPNGMVHYHLDHLNSGKLNDQESNAAPIDDEPSDAPEPSSASFGDGESTPRAR
;
A
#
# COMPACT_ATOMS: atom_id res chain seq x y z
N MET A 1 -63.49 -0.76 -17.12
CA MET A 1 -63.00 -1.33 -15.84
C MET A 1 -61.90 -2.39 -16.00
N ALA A 2 -61.85 -3.18 -17.10
CA ALA A 2 -60.86 -4.26 -17.25
C ALA A 2 -59.38 -3.82 -17.33
N THR A 3 -59.09 -2.63 -17.87
CA THR A 3 -57.72 -2.09 -18.01
C THR A 3 -57.09 -1.68 -16.67
N HIS A 4 -57.89 -1.22 -15.71
CA HIS A 4 -57.41 -0.81 -14.38
C HIS A 4 -56.84 -2.00 -13.60
N ASN A 5 -57.53 -3.14 -13.63
CA ASN A 5 -57.09 -4.37 -12.96
C ASN A 5 -55.84 -4.99 -13.62
N ARG A 6 -55.67 -4.82 -14.93
CA ARG A 6 -54.47 -5.26 -15.66
C ARG A 6 -53.25 -4.42 -15.29
N ASN A 7 -53.41 -3.10 -15.22
CA ASN A 7 -52.33 -2.19 -14.82
C ASN A 7 -51.94 -2.40 -13.35
N LEU A 8 -52.91 -2.65 -12.46
CA LEU A 8 -52.65 -2.97 -11.05
C LEU A 8 -51.84 -4.27 -10.89
N ARG A 9 -52.16 -5.32 -11.66
CA ARG A 9 -51.40 -6.58 -11.65
C ARG A 9 -49.97 -6.40 -12.16
N LEU A 10 -49.78 -5.63 -13.23
CA LEU A 10 -48.44 -5.32 -13.75
C LEU A 10 -47.62 -4.52 -12.73
N LEU A 11 -48.24 -3.57 -12.05
CA LEU A 11 -47.59 -2.78 -11.00
C LEU A 11 -47.21 -3.66 -9.81
N LEU A 12 -48.09 -4.56 -9.37
CA LEU A 12 -47.78 -5.53 -8.32
C LEU A 12 -46.63 -6.47 -8.71
N LEU A 13 -46.59 -6.97 -9.94
CA LEU A 13 -45.50 -7.81 -10.43
C LEU A 13 -44.18 -7.03 -10.50
N LEU A 14 -44.23 -5.77 -10.92
CA LEU A 14 -43.06 -4.90 -10.94
C LEU A 14 -42.52 -4.63 -9.53
N VAL A 15 -43.41 -4.30 -8.58
CA VAL A 15 -43.05 -4.12 -7.16
C VAL A 15 -42.47 -5.40 -6.58
N LEU A 16 -43.09 -6.55 -6.85
CA LEU A 16 -42.59 -7.85 -6.41
C LEU A 16 -41.19 -8.13 -6.99
N GLY A 17 -40.98 -7.85 -8.28
CA GLY A 17 -39.67 -8.00 -8.92
C GLY A 17 -38.60 -7.12 -8.28
N VAL A 18 -38.92 -5.86 -7.98
CA VAL A 18 -38.00 -4.94 -7.28
C VAL A 18 -37.69 -5.45 -5.87
N VAL A 19 -38.69 -5.93 -5.13
CA VAL A 19 -38.50 -6.49 -3.78
C VAL A 19 -37.61 -7.73 -3.81
N VAL A 20 -37.86 -8.66 -4.73
CA VAL A 20 -37.03 -9.88 -4.87
C VAL A 20 -35.59 -9.52 -5.24
N TRP A 21 -35.39 -8.58 -6.16
CA TRP A 21 -34.06 -8.11 -6.53
C TRP A 21 -33.35 -7.45 -5.34
N PHE A 22 -34.04 -6.57 -4.59
CA PHE A 22 -33.49 -5.89 -3.42
C PHE A 22 -33.12 -6.86 -2.31
N VAL A 23 -33.98 -7.83 -2.00
CA VAL A 23 -33.69 -8.89 -1.01
C VAL A 23 -32.50 -9.73 -1.49
N GLY A 24 -32.41 -10.05 -2.77
CA GLY A 24 -31.27 -10.76 -3.35
C GLY A 24 -29.95 -10.01 -3.16
N GLN A 25 -29.95 -8.69 -3.34
CA GLN A 25 -28.78 -7.85 -3.07
C GLN A 25 -28.40 -7.87 -1.59
N ILE A 26 -29.37 -7.77 -0.68
CA ILE A 26 -29.09 -7.85 0.76
C ILE A 26 -28.46 -9.19 1.12
N VAL A 27 -29.04 -10.30 0.67
CA VAL A 27 -28.50 -11.65 0.97
C VAL A 27 -27.11 -11.82 0.39
N TYR A 28 -26.90 -11.37 -0.85
CA TYR A 28 -25.59 -11.41 -1.49
C TYR A 28 -24.54 -10.66 -0.67
N VAL A 29 -24.84 -9.41 -0.29
CA VAL A 29 -23.93 -8.61 0.55
C VAL A 29 -23.71 -9.32 1.89
N TRP A 30 -24.77 -9.80 2.54
CA TRP A 30 -24.68 -10.44 3.84
C TRP A 30 -23.81 -11.70 3.85
N TRP A 31 -23.77 -12.45 2.75
CA TRP A 31 -22.88 -13.60 2.58
C TRP A 31 -21.42 -13.25 2.33
N HIS A 32 -21.13 -12.14 1.65
CA HIS A 32 -19.76 -11.74 1.32
C HIS A 32 -19.16 -10.75 2.34
N ILE A 33 -19.97 -10.22 3.27
CA ILE A 33 -19.51 -9.38 4.38
C ILE A 33 -18.35 -10.03 5.18
N PRO A 34 -18.42 -11.31 5.61
CA PRO A 34 -17.36 -11.93 6.39
C PRO A 34 -16.02 -11.97 5.64
N GLU A 35 -16.07 -12.36 4.37
CA GLU A 35 -14.90 -12.43 3.50
C GLU A 35 -14.30 -11.03 3.25
N ALA A 36 -15.13 -10.03 3.00
CA ALA A 36 -14.70 -8.65 2.80
C ALA A 36 -14.02 -8.07 4.06
N TYR A 37 -14.49 -8.41 5.26
CA TYR A 37 -13.83 -8.00 6.49
C TYR A 37 -12.55 -8.80 6.78
N ALA A 38 -12.52 -10.10 6.49
CA ALA A 38 -11.30 -10.90 6.60
C ALA A 38 -10.20 -10.36 5.67
N ALA A 39 -10.57 -9.98 4.44
CA ALA A 39 -9.70 -9.30 3.50
C ALA A 39 -9.19 -7.96 4.07
N TRP A 40 -10.08 -7.10 4.57
CA TRP A 40 -9.68 -5.83 5.18
C TRP A 40 -8.71 -6.01 6.36
N ASP A 41 -9.05 -6.91 7.28
CA ASP A 41 -8.26 -7.16 8.47
C ASP A 41 -6.87 -7.73 8.10
N ALA A 42 -6.80 -8.58 7.07
CA ALA A 42 -5.52 -9.08 6.56
C ALA A 42 -4.64 -7.97 6.00
N GLY A 43 -5.20 -7.06 5.20
CA GLY A 43 -4.46 -5.88 4.72
C GLY A 43 -3.95 -5.01 5.88
N THR A 44 -4.76 -4.84 6.93
CA THR A 44 -4.39 -4.09 8.13
C THR A 44 -3.25 -4.77 8.90
N LEU A 45 -3.36 -6.09 9.12
CA LEU A 45 -2.34 -6.89 9.81
C LEU A 45 -1.01 -6.89 9.04
N LEU A 46 -1.04 -7.14 7.73
CA LEU A 46 0.16 -7.17 6.88
C LEU A 46 0.87 -5.82 6.84
N THR A 47 0.12 -4.74 6.63
CA THR A 47 0.70 -3.39 6.63
C THR A 47 1.25 -3.00 7.99
N ARG A 48 0.57 -3.38 9.08
CA ARG A 48 1.05 -3.12 10.43
C ARG A 48 2.30 -3.93 10.78
N TYR A 49 2.37 -5.18 10.33
CA TYR A 49 3.55 -6.02 10.50
C TYR A 49 4.77 -5.37 9.85
N MET A 50 4.65 -5.00 8.56
CA MET A 50 5.71 -4.31 7.83
C MET A 50 6.17 -3.02 8.52
N GLN A 51 5.25 -2.23 9.09
CA GLN A 51 5.61 -1.02 9.83
C GLN A 51 6.48 -1.28 11.07
N LYS A 52 6.32 -2.44 11.72
CA LYS A 52 7.01 -2.80 12.98
C LYS A 52 8.32 -3.56 12.73
N HIS A 53 8.41 -4.27 11.59
CA HIS A 53 9.51 -5.15 11.24
C HIS A 53 10.32 -4.62 10.04
N ASP A 54 10.61 -3.32 9.98
CA ASP A 54 11.47 -2.70 8.96
C ASP A 54 11.08 -3.02 7.48
N ASN A 55 9.79 -3.23 7.23
CA ASN A 55 9.19 -3.62 5.95
C ASN A 55 9.48 -5.05 5.50
N GLU A 56 9.81 -5.93 6.45
CA GLU A 56 9.86 -7.37 6.23
C GLU A 56 8.44 -7.94 6.04
N TRP A 57 8.33 -8.89 5.12
CA TRP A 57 7.10 -9.65 4.92
C TRP A 57 7.02 -10.76 5.98
N PRO A 58 5.84 -11.01 6.56
CA PRO A 58 5.69 -12.10 7.53
C PRO A 58 5.88 -13.48 6.88
N ASP A 59 6.45 -14.42 7.62
CA ASP A 59 6.71 -15.79 7.16
C ASP A 59 5.47 -16.69 7.27
N GLY A 60 4.49 -16.28 8.06
CA GLY A 60 3.26 -17.03 8.23
C GLY A 60 2.24 -16.42 9.18
N TRP A 61 1.16 -17.18 9.39
CA TRP A 61 0.07 -16.79 10.28
C TRP A 61 0.51 -16.58 11.74
N SER A 62 1.54 -17.29 12.21
CA SER A 62 2.06 -17.15 13.58
C SER A 62 2.53 -15.73 13.86
N ASP A 63 3.11 -15.07 12.87
CA ASP A 63 3.68 -13.73 13.02
C ASP A 63 2.56 -12.69 13.14
N LEU A 64 1.47 -12.91 12.41
CA LEU A 64 0.25 -12.10 12.51
C LEU A 64 -0.48 -12.34 13.84
N GLU A 65 -0.54 -13.58 14.31
CA GLU A 65 -1.09 -13.94 15.63
C GLU A 65 -0.30 -13.28 16.76
N GLN A 66 1.03 -13.29 16.67
CA GLN A 66 1.89 -12.62 17.62
C GLN A 66 1.70 -11.11 17.58
N LEU A 67 1.62 -10.51 16.37
CA LEU A 67 1.35 -9.08 16.22
C LEU A 67 0.02 -8.68 16.86
N HIS A 68 -1.06 -9.44 16.64
CA HIS A 68 -2.36 -9.17 17.27
C HIS A 68 -2.28 -9.28 18.80
N SER A 69 -1.57 -10.28 19.30
CA SER A 69 -1.35 -10.46 20.74
C SER A 69 -0.54 -9.30 21.37
N ASP A 70 0.44 -8.78 20.64
CA ASP A 70 1.28 -7.66 21.06
C ASP A 70 0.56 -6.30 20.98
N GLU A 71 -0.37 -6.15 20.03
CA GLU A 71 -1.13 -4.92 19.78
C GLU A 71 -2.64 -5.12 19.95
N PRO A 72 -3.15 -5.30 21.19
CA PRO A 72 -4.57 -5.48 21.44
C PRO A 72 -5.43 -4.24 21.09
N TYR A 73 -4.79 -3.10 20.79
CA TYR A 73 -5.43 -1.88 20.33
C TYR A 73 -5.52 -1.76 18.81
N LEU A 74 -4.99 -2.74 18.07
CA LEU A 74 -5.14 -2.81 16.62
C LEU A 74 -6.63 -2.96 16.30
N ARG A 75 -7.20 -1.99 15.59
CA ARG A 75 -8.63 -1.99 15.24
C ARG A 75 -8.89 -2.98 14.13
N LEU A 76 -9.12 -4.23 14.51
CA LEU A 76 -9.63 -5.28 13.66
C LEU A 76 -11.15 -5.33 13.79
N PHE A 77 -11.85 -5.57 12.68
CA PHE A 77 -13.30 -5.40 12.64
C PHE A 77 -14.05 -6.71 12.87
N TRP A 78 -13.59 -7.82 12.29
CA TRP A 78 -14.38 -9.06 12.24
C TRP A 78 -14.26 -9.90 13.51
N ASN A 79 -14.89 -9.45 14.61
CA ASN A 79 -14.93 -10.19 15.88
C ASN A 79 -13.53 -10.66 16.31
N ALA A 80 -12.54 -9.76 16.22
CA ALA A 80 -11.14 -10.06 16.51
C ALA A 80 -10.85 -10.41 17.97
N ASP A 81 -11.83 -10.18 18.85
CA ASP A 81 -11.81 -10.59 20.25
C ASP A 81 -12.12 -12.09 20.46
N GLN A 82 -12.58 -12.79 19.42
CA GLN A 82 -12.90 -14.21 19.51
C GLN A 82 -11.64 -15.07 19.39
N PRO A 83 -11.54 -16.17 20.16
CA PRO A 83 -10.34 -17.01 20.18
C PRO A 83 -10.09 -17.75 18.86
N ASP A 84 -11.13 -17.98 18.05
CA ASP A 84 -11.08 -18.63 16.74
C ASP A 84 -10.94 -17.63 15.57
N TYR A 85 -10.59 -16.38 15.85
CA TYR A 85 -10.49 -15.32 14.84
C TYR A 85 -9.56 -15.69 13.68
N PHE A 86 -8.34 -16.12 13.99
CA PHE A 86 -7.36 -16.49 12.96
C PHE A 86 -7.73 -17.77 12.22
N ASP A 87 -8.37 -18.72 12.87
CA ASP A 87 -8.87 -19.93 12.21
C ASP A 87 -9.93 -19.58 11.16
N ARG A 88 -10.87 -18.69 11.50
CA ARG A 88 -11.86 -18.20 10.52
C ARG A 88 -11.21 -17.43 9.38
N MET A 89 -10.18 -16.63 9.65
CA MET A 89 -9.45 -15.95 8.57
C MET A 89 -8.76 -16.96 7.65
N ARG A 90 -8.10 -17.98 8.20
CA ARG A 90 -7.45 -19.06 7.42
C ARG A 90 -8.44 -19.82 6.54
N ASP A 91 -9.68 -19.97 6.98
CA ASP A 91 -10.72 -20.63 6.19
C ASP A 91 -11.24 -19.78 5.02
N MET A 92 -11.09 -18.45 5.11
CA MET A 92 -11.62 -17.50 4.11
C MET A 92 -10.56 -16.97 3.15
N ILE A 93 -9.32 -16.79 3.62
CA ILE A 93 -8.27 -16.15 2.83
C ILE A 93 -6.96 -16.95 2.83
N GLN A 94 -6.22 -16.81 1.74
CA GLN A 94 -4.87 -17.29 1.56
C GLN A 94 -3.93 -16.10 1.40
N ILE A 95 -2.81 -16.13 2.11
CA ILE A 95 -1.73 -15.16 1.98
C ILE A 95 -0.53 -15.85 1.33
N ASP A 96 0.04 -15.20 0.32
CA ASP A 96 1.29 -15.59 -0.30
C ASP A 96 2.46 -15.12 0.58
N TRP A 97 2.99 -16.04 1.38
CA TRP A 97 4.15 -15.79 2.24
C TRP A 97 5.47 -15.65 1.47
N THR A 98 5.48 -16.02 0.18
CA THR A 98 6.66 -15.86 -0.69
C THR A 98 6.67 -14.53 -1.42
N PHE A 99 5.67 -13.69 -1.18
CA PHE A 99 5.62 -12.35 -1.73
C PHE A 99 6.81 -11.54 -1.22
N ASP A 100 7.56 -10.95 -2.16
CA ASP A 100 8.75 -10.17 -1.87
C ASP A 100 8.46 -8.67 -2.05
N PRO A 101 8.16 -7.92 -0.97
CA PRO A 101 7.84 -6.50 -1.02
C PRO A 101 8.82 -5.62 -1.83
N PRO A 102 10.16 -5.81 -1.74
CA PRO A 102 11.12 -4.99 -2.48
C PRO A 102 11.10 -5.21 -4.01
N THR A 103 10.61 -6.34 -4.52
CA THR A 103 10.62 -6.58 -5.98
C THR A 103 9.56 -5.80 -6.75
N ARG A 104 8.60 -5.16 -6.06
CA ARG A 104 7.51 -4.35 -6.64
C ARG A 104 6.75 -5.03 -7.78
N THR A 105 6.79 -6.36 -7.86
CA THR A 105 6.00 -7.07 -8.86
C THR A 105 4.53 -6.90 -8.46
N PRO A 106 3.64 -6.45 -9.36
CA PRO A 106 2.21 -6.35 -9.08
C PRO A 106 1.67 -7.77 -8.86
N GLY A 107 1.77 -8.23 -7.62
CA GLY A 107 1.21 -9.46 -7.12
C GLY A 107 -0.08 -9.19 -6.36
N THR A 108 -0.90 -10.22 -6.22
CA THR A 108 -2.05 -10.26 -5.32
C THR A 108 -1.68 -11.15 -4.14
N PRO A 109 -0.91 -10.65 -3.16
CA PRO A 109 -0.45 -11.46 -2.04
C PRO A 109 -1.59 -12.01 -1.18
N VAL A 110 -2.79 -11.43 -1.23
CA VAL A 110 -3.96 -11.93 -0.52
C VAL A 110 -5.02 -12.36 -1.52
N ARG A 111 -5.47 -13.62 -1.41
CA ARG A 111 -6.48 -14.26 -2.25
C ARG A 111 -7.52 -15.00 -1.42
N SER A 112 -8.60 -15.42 -2.05
CA SER A 112 -9.54 -16.40 -1.46
C SER A 112 -8.87 -17.77 -1.34
N THR A 113 -9.37 -18.64 -0.45
CA THR A 113 -8.83 -20.00 -0.25
C THR A 113 -8.99 -20.91 -1.46
N ASP A 114 -9.93 -20.62 -2.36
CA ASP A 114 -10.07 -21.28 -3.66
C ASP A 114 -9.13 -20.73 -4.74
N GLY A 115 -8.32 -19.73 -4.41
CA GLY A 115 -7.39 -19.05 -5.30
C GLY A 115 -8.03 -17.98 -6.18
N SER A 116 -9.33 -17.68 -6.01
CA SER A 116 -9.98 -16.58 -6.72
C SER A 116 -9.56 -15.22 -6.17
N GLU A 117 -9.91 -14.16 -6.92
CA GLU A 117 -9.89 -12.80 -6.38
C GLU A 117 -10.88 -12.69 -5.21
N LEU A 118 -10.50 -11.91 -4.19
CA LEU A 118 -11.33 -11.67 -3.02
C LEU A 118 -12.49 -10.74 -3.36
N VAL A 119 -13.66 -11.01 -2.79
CA VAL A 119 -14.79 -10.09 -2.88
C VAL A 119 -14.61 -8.93 -1.89
N CYS A 120 -13.92 -7.89 -2.34
CA CYS A 120 -13.66 -6.68 -1.54
C CYS A 120 -14.82 -5.69 -1.64
N LEU A 121 -15.75 -5.73 -0.67
CA LEU A 121 -16.86 -4.75 -0.59
C LEU A 121 -16.43 -3.37 -0.09
N TRP A 122 -15.30 -3.29 0.61
CA TRP A 122 -14.82 -2.07 1.29
C TRP A 122 -13.46 -1.63 0.72
N SER A 123 -12.37 -2.18 1.24
CA SER A 123 -11.01 -1.95 0.76
C SER A 123 -10.40 -3.25 0.29
N ASP A 124 -9.61 -3.17 -0.77
CA ASP A 124 -8.80 -4.29 -1.26
C ASP A 124 -7.52 -4.41 -0.41
N PRO A 125 -7.28 -5.56 0.26
CA PRO A 125 -6.03 -5.78 1.01
C PRO A 125 -4.78 -5.61 0.17
N ASN A 126 -4.82 -6.02 -1.10
CA ASN A 126 -3.69 -5.90 -2.00
C ASN A 126 -3.43 -4.42 -2.29
N GLY A 127 -4.49 -3.65 -2.56
CA GLY A 127 -4.43 -2.20 -2.66
C GLY A 127 -3.81 -1.54 -1.42
N MET A 128 -4.15 -1.98 -0.20
CA MET A 128 -3.56 -1.45 1.05
C MET A 128 -2.06 -1.75 1.15
N VAL A 129 -1.64 -2.98 0.82
CA VAL A 129 -0.23 -3.38 0.80
C VAL A 129 0.55 -2.55 -0.21
N HIS A 130 0.07 -2.46 -1.46
CA HIS A 130 0.72 -1.67 -2.50
C HIS A 130 0.80 -0.18 -2.14
N TYR A 131 -0.28 0.38 -1.59
CA TYR A 131 -0.30 1.77 -1.11
C TYR A 131 0.78 2.01 -0.05
N HIS A 132 0.97 1.09 0.90
CA HIS A 132 2.00 1.20 1.91
C HIS A 132 3.41 1.17 1.30
N LEU A 133 3.66 0.24 0.37
CA LEU A 133 4.95 0.11 -0.34
C LEU A 133 5.28 1.35 -1.18
N ASP A 134 4.29 1.97 -1.82
CA ASP A 134 4.45 3.22 -2.57
C ASP A 134 4.80 4.41 -1.65
N HIS A 135 4.18 4.48 -0.47
CA HIS A 135 4.44 5.55 0.50
C HIS A 135 5.84 5.46 1.13
N LEU A 136 6.30 4.25 1.44
CA LEU A 136 7.67 4.03 1.93
C LEU A 136 8.73 4.56 0.95
N ASN A 137 8.50 4.36 -0.35
CA ASN A 137 9.42 4.84 -1.38
C ASN A 137 9.35 6.37 -1.56
N SER A 138 8.16 6.96 -1.46
CA SER A 138 8.00 8.42 -1.53
C SER A 138 8.70 9.13 -0.36
N GLY A 139 8.66 8.55 0.84
CA GLY A 139 9.43 9.02 2.00
C GLY A 139 10.95 8.93 1.77
N LYS A 140 11.44 7.78 1.29
CA LYS A 140 12.87 7.58 1.00
C LYS A 140 13.41 8.51 -0.11
N LEU A 141 12.60 8.81 -1.13
CA LEU A 141 12.97 9.78 -2.18
C LEU A 141 13.10 11.19 -1.61
N ASN A 142 12.19 11.61 -0.73
CA ASN A 142 12.23 12.92 -0.09
C ASN A 142 13.44 13.08 0.84
N ASP A 143 13.79 12.03 1.59
CA ASP A 143 14.98 12.03 2.46
C ASP A 143 16.29 12.05 1.68
N GLN A 144 16.30 11.51 0.45
CA GLN A 144 17.46 11.52 -0.43
C GLN A 144 17.62 12.85 -1.17
N GLU A 145 16.51 13.53 -1.49
CA GLU A 145 16.52 14.89 -2.05
C GLU A 145 16.87 15.95 -0.99
N SER A 146 16.47 15.77 0.28
CA SER A 146 16.84 16.67 1.37
C SER A 146 18.29 16.50 1.86
N ASN A 147 18.88 15.32 1.67
CA ASN A 147 20.28 15.02 2.02
C ASN A 147 21.25 15.17 0.83
N ALA A 148 20.76 15.50 -0.36
CA ALA A 148 21.62 16.05 -1.40
C ALA A 148 22.08 17.43 -0.91
N ALA A 149 23.30 17.49 -0.36
CA ALA A 149 23.94 18.73 0.04
C ALA A 149 23.79 19.78 -1.07
N PRO A 150 23.65 21.08 -0.74
CA PRO A 150 23.86 22.13 -1.72
C PRO A 150 25.15 21.80 -2.45
N ILE A 151 25.09 21.70 -3.77
CA ILE A 151 26.30 21.69 -4.58
C ILE A 151 26.93 23.05 -4.32
N ASP A 152 27.84 23.10 -3.36
CA ASP A 152 28.71 24.23 -3.15
C ASP A 152 29.51 24.36 -4.45
N ASP A 153 29.15 25.38 -5.25
CA ASP A 153 29.98 25.88 -6.33
C ASP A 153 31.28 26.42 -5.70
N GLU A 154 32.18 25.53 -5.32
CA GLU A 154 33.55 25.86 -4.93
C GLU A 154 34.29 26.25 -6.22
N PRO A 155 34.74 27.51 -6.37
CA PRO A 155 35.50 27.91 -7.55
C PRO A 155 36.87 27.25 -7.47
N SER A 156 37.05 26.20 -8.26
CA SER A 156 38.32 25.52 -8.52
C SER A 156 39.41 26.53 -8.86
N ASP A 157 40.35 26.73 -7.93
CA ASP A 157 41.62 27.41 -8.15
C ASP A 157 42.34 26.79 -9.36
N ALA A 158 42.42 27.55 -10.45
CA ALA A 158 43.24 27.22 -11.59
C ALA A 158 44.71 27.54 -11.29
N PRO A 159 45.68 26.66 -11.63
CA PRO A 159 47.09 26.96 -11.44
C PRO A 159 47.55 28.03 -12.45
N GLU A 160 48.19 29.08 -11.94
CA GLU A 160 48.81 30.14 -12.74
C GLU A 160 49.84 29.57 -13.74
N PRO A 161 49.82 30.00 -15.02
CA PRO A 161 50.88 29.65 -15.96
C PRO A 161 52.14 30.50 -15.71
N SER A 162 53.19 29.79 -15.30
CA SER A 162 54.59 30.20 -15.36
C SER A 162 54.94 30.84 -16.72
N SER A 163 55.46 32.07 -16.68
CA SER A 163 56.13 32.71 -17.82
C SER A 163 57.53 33.10 -17.39
N ALA A 164 58.53 32.41 -17.93
CA ALA A 164 59.94 32.71 -17.74
C ALA A 164 60.46 33.68 -18.81
N SER A 165 61.29 34.63 -18.35
CA SER A 165 62.55 35.13 -18.96
C SER A 165 62.54 35.79 -20.35
N PHE A 166 62.99 37.05 -20.41
CA PHE A 166 64.02 37.50 -21.36
C PHE A 166 64.70 38.78 -20.85
N GLY A 167 66.01 38.92 -21.14
CA GLY A 167 66.96 39.85 -20.53
C GLY A 167 67.22 41.15 -21.30
N ASP A 168 68.42 41.69 -21.02
CA ASP A 168 69.07 42.93 -21.49
C ASP A 168 68.77 44.13 -20.56
N GLY A 169 69.73 44.76 -19.88
CA GLY A 169 71.11 45.07 -20.28
C GLY A 169 71.21 46.60 -20.41
N GLU A 170 72.26 47.18 -19.82
CA GLU A 170 72.79 48.53 -20.11
C GLU A 170 72.53 49.69 -19.10
N SER A 171 73.51 49.85 -18.21
CA SER A 171 74.36 51.05 -18.01
C SER A 171 73.77 52.47 -18.01
N THR A 172 73.92 53.13 -16.84
CA THR A 172 74.09 54.56 -16.51
C THR A 172 74.40 55.57 -17.65
N PRO A 173 74.04 56.87 -17.52
CA PRO A 173 74.87 57.78 -16.70
C PRO A 173 74.15 58.94 -15.94
N ARG A 174 74.98 59.54 -15.08
CA ARG A 174 74.87 60.73 -14.20
C ARG A 174 74.16 61.99 -14.73
N ALA A 175 73.74 62.77 -13.72
CA ALA A 175 73.71 64.24 -13.57
C ALA A 175 72.47 65.00 -14.05
N ARG A 176 71.72 65.61 -13.12
CA ARG A 176 72.04 66.91 -12.50
C ARG A 176 71.32 67.06 -11.15
#